data_AF-A0A820BHR4-F1
#
_entry.id   AF-A0A820BHR4-F1
#
_cell.length_a   1.000
_cell.length_b   1.000
_cell.length_c   1.000
_cell.angle_alpha   90.00
_cell.angle_beta   90.00
_cell.angle_gamma   90.00
#
_symmetry.space_group_name_H-M   'P 1'
#
loop_
_entity.id
_entity.type
_entity.pdbx_description
1 polymer ?
#
loop_
_entity_poly.entity_id
_entity_poly.type
_entity_poly.pdbx_seq_one_letter_code
_entity_poly.pdbx_strand_id
1 'polypeptide(L)'
;MTGELYGRYIDDIFMTWNKSEKSLKDLLDDANKWHPNIKLEYKIGKSLPFLDVHFTNNNGILTTSVYHKPAAEPYVVPFLSDHPRHVFVNVIQTSLARAARYSSTFESFNNERRNIQLTLLYNG
;
A
#
# COMPACT_ATOMS: atom_id res chain seq x y z
N MET A 1 20.71 -4.62 16.63
CA MET A 1 19.78 -5.18 15.64
C MET A 1 19.33 -4.04 14.74
N THR A 2 19.70 -4.09 13.47
CA THR A 2 19.38 -3.08 12.46
C THR A 2 17.87 -3.04 12.25
N GLY A 3 17.20 -2.02 12.76
CA GLY A 3 15.75 -1.77 12.57
C GLY A 3 15.41 -1.27 11.17
N GLU A 4 16.13 -1.75 10.16
CA GLU A 4 15.96 -1.38 8.75
C GLU A 4 15.17 -2.49 8.05
N LEU A 5 14.09 -2.12 7.38
CA LEU A 5 13.26 -3.01 6.60
C LEU A 5 13.64 -2.85 5.13
N TYR A 6 13.78 -3.97 4.42
CA TYR A 6 13.96 -4.00 2.98
C TYR A 6 13.00 -5.02 2.38
N GLY A 7 12.23 -4.59 1.39
CA GLY A 7 11.31 -5.41 0.63
C GLY A 7 11.46 -5.14 -0.86
N ARG A 8 11.36 -6.19 -1.67
CA ARG A 8 11.40 -6.09 -3.12
C ARG A 8 10.31 -6.96 -3.73
N TYR A 9 9.58 -6.40 -4.69
CA TYR A 9 8.62 -7.12 -5.51
C TYR A 9 8.90 -6.81 -6.98
N ILE A 10 9.48 -7.79 -7.69
CA ILE A 10 9.94 -7.64 -9.08
C ILE A 10 10.88 -6.42 -9.21
N ASP A 11 10.38 -5.31 -9.73
CA ASP A 11 11.13 -4.07 -9.96
C ASP A 11 10.86 -3.00 -8.89
N ASP A 12 9.82 -3.18 -8.07
CA ASP A 12 9.47 -2.27 -6.98
C ASP A 12 10.28 -2.58 -5.71
N ILE A 13 10.91 -1.56 -5.14
CA ILE A 13 11.71 -1.66 -3.91
C ILE A 13 11.12 -0.74 -2.84
N PHE A 14 11.03 -1.26 -1.62
CA PHE A 14 10.71 -0.49 -0.42
C PHE A 14 11.80 -0.69 0.62
N MET A 15 12.26 0.40 1.23
CA MET A 15 13.21 0.31 2.33
C MET A 15 13.00 1.41 3.36
N THR A 16 13.36 1.12 4.61
CA THR A 16 13.53 2.14 5.65
C THR A 16 15.01 2.50 5.79
N TRP A 17 15.26 3.74 6.24
CA TRP A 17 16.61 4.26 6.37
C TRP A 17 16.75 4.98 7.70
N ASN A 18 17.74 4.58 8.51
CA ASN A 18 17.93 5.10 9.86
C ASN A 18 19.04 6.15 9.95
N LYS A 19 19.65 6.55 8.83
CA LYS A 19 20.65 7.63 8.76
C LYS A 19 20.04 8.90 8.15
N SER A 20 20.87 9.90 7.88
CA SER A 20 20.42 11.16 7.28
C SER A 20 19.84 10.94 5.88
N GLU A 21 18.82 11.70 5.52
CA GLU A 21 18.24 11.70 4.18
C GLU A 21 19.29 12.00 3.10
N LYS A 22 20.27 12.86 3.42
CA LYS A 22 21.41 13.14 2.52
C LYS A 22 22.18 11.88 2.16
N SER A 23 22.57 11.08 3.15
CA SER A 23 23.29 9.82 2.90
C SER A 23 22.49 8.81 2.08
N LEU A 24 21.16 8.83 2.19
CA LEU A 24 20.28 8.01 1.36
C LEU A 24 20.29 8.49 -0.10
N LYS A 25 20.18 9.80 -0.32
CA LYS A 25 20.24 10.40 -1.67
C LYS A 25 21.57 10.11 -2.34
N ASP A 26 22.68 10.29 -1.62
CA ASP A 26 24.02 9.98 -2.15
C ASP A 26 24.12 8.50 -2.60
N LEU A 27 23.58 7.57 -1.79
CA LEU A 27 23.54 6.14 -2.13
C LEU A 27 22.67 5.85 -3.37
N LEU A 28 21.50 6.47 -3.48
CA LEU A 28 20.60 6.28 -4.62
C LEU A 28 21.16 6.90 -5.91
N ASP A 29 21.83 8.04 -5.80
CA ASP A 29 22.52 8.69 -6.92
C ASP A 29 23.68 7.84 -7.43
N ASP A 30 24.45 7.23 -6.54
CA ASP A 30 25.52 6.30 -6.92
C ASP A 30 24.98 5.01 -7.54
N ALA A 31 23.89 4.45 -7.00
CA ALA A 31 23.22 3.31 -7.60
C ALA A 31 22.71 3.64 -9.03
N ASN A 32 22.21 4.86 -9.24
CA ASN A 32 21.77 5.36 -10.55
C ASN A 32 22.91 5.55 -11.57
N LYS A 33 24.17 5.56 -11.15
CA LYS A 33 25.34 5.60 -12.04
C LYS A 33 25.83 4.21 -12.44
N TRP A 34 25.39 3.17 -11.74
CA TRP A 34 25.95 1.82 -11.88
C TRP A 34 25.76 1.21 -13.28
N HIS A 35 24.61 1.44 -13.91
CA HIS A 35 24.33 0.94 -15.25
C HIS A 35 23.75 2.04 -16.14
N PRO A 36 24.27 2.23 -17.37
CA PRO A 36 23.87 3.36 -18.23
C PRO A 36 22.39 3.31 -18.63
N ASN A 37 21.82 2.11 -18.74
CA ASN A 37 20.46 1.90 -19.22
C ASN A 37 19.44 1.59 -18.11
N ILE A 38 19.84 1.54 -16.84
CA ILE A 38 18.93 1.26 -15.73
C ILE A 38 18.95 2.47 -14.80
N LYS A 39 17.77 3.07 -14.60
CA LYS A 39 17.57 4.20 -13.68
C LYS A 39 16.52 3.82 -12.64
N LEU A 40 16.87 3.99 -11.38
CA LEU A 40 15.99 3.90 -10.22
C LEU A 40 15.23 5.23 -10.10
N GLU A 41 13.93 5.17 -10.33
CA GLU A 41 13.00 6.21 -9.88
C GLU A 41 12.68 5.96 -8.41
N TYR A 42 12.86 6.96 -7.55
CA TYR A 42 12.64 6.80 -6.12
C TYR A 42 11.86 7.99 -5.53
N LYS A 43 11.12 7.70 -4.46
CA LYS A 43 10.46 8.69 -3.60
C LYS A 43 10.90 8.46 -2.18
N ILE A 44 11.27 9.54 -1.50
CA ILE A 44 11.67 9.52 -0.09
C ILE A 44 10.63 10.32 0.69
N GLY A 45 10.15 9.77 1.78
CA GLY A 45 9.12 10.40 2.59
C GLY A 45 8.81 9.61 3.84
N LYS A 46 8.16 10.29 4.78
CA LYS A 46 7.64 9.64 6.00
C LYS A 46 6.37 8.84 5.74
N SER A 47 5.66 9.11 4.64
CA SER A 47 4.42 8.44 4.28
C SER A 47 4.42 8.18 2.77
N LEU A 48 4.39 6.91 2.38
CA LEU A 48 4.54 6.48 0.99
C LEU A 48 3.75 5.19 0.73
N PRO A 49 3.13 5.07 -0.46
CA PRO A 49 2.55 3.81 -0.89
C PRO A 49 3.62 2.84 -1.41
N PHE A 50 3.42 1.55 -1.20
CA PHE A 50 4.14 0.46 -1.83
C PHE A 50 3.17 -0.70 -2.09
N LEU A 51 2.99 -1.05 -3.37
CA LEU A 51 1.94 -1.97 -3.82
C LEU A 51 0.55 -1.54 -3.30
N ASP A 52 -0.13 -2.44 -2.59
CA ASP A 52 -1.46 -2.26 -2.04
C ASP A 52 -1.48 -1.71 -0.60
N VAL A 53 -0.31 -1.32 -0.08
CA VAL A 53 -0.12 -0.89 1.31
C VAL A 53 0.42 0.53 1.35
N HIS A 54 -0.17 1.35 2.22
CA HIS A 54 0.31 2.69 2.51
C HIS A 54 1.09 2.68 3.82
N PHE A 55 2.37 3.01 3.77
CA PHE A 55 3.25 3.02 4.92
C PHE A 55 3.36 4.43 5.49
N THR A 56 3.29 4.56 6.82
CA THR A 56 3.53 5.82 7.53
C THR A 56 4.45 5.61 8.72
N ASN A 57 5.57 6.32 8.73
CA ASN A 57 6.53 6.33 9.81
C ASN A 57 6.17 7.42 10.84
N ASN A 58 5.70 6.97 11.99
CA ASN A 58 5.38 7.79 13.16
C ASN A 58 6.56 7.77 14.13
N ASN A 59 7.59 8.58 13.84
CA ASN A 59 8.77 8.76 14.71
C ASN A 59 9.48 7.44 15.09
N GLY A 60 9.69 6.56 14.11
CA GLY A 60 10.33 5.25 14.29
C GLY A 60 9.34 4.08 14.38
N ILE A 61 8.04 4.36 14.55
CA ILE A 61 7.00 3.34 14.53
C ILE A 61 6.35 3.33 13.14
N LEU A 62 6.57 2.25 12.40
CA LEU A 62 5.95 2.07 11.10
C LEU A 62 4.52 1.56 11.26
N THR A 63 3.58 2.26 10.64
CA THR A 63 2.16 1.89 10.58
C THR A 63 1.75 1.68 9.14
N THR A 64 0.75 0.82 8.92
CA THR A 64 0.25 0.48 7.59
C THR A 64 -1.25 0.64 7.50
N SER A 65 -1.72 0.99 6.30
CA SER A 65 -3.13 0.96 5.92
C SER A 65 -3.27 0.45 4.49
N VAL A 66 -4.49 0.15 4.05
CA VAL A 66 -4.75 -0.13 2.63
C VAL A 66 -4.45 1.12 1.80
N TYR A 67 -3.73 0.95 0.69
CA TYR A 67 -3.54 2.00 -0.30
C TYR A 67 -4.58 1.87 -1.42
N HIS A 68 -5.28 2.97 -1.71
CA HIS A 68 -6.17 3.12 -2.87
C HIS A 68 -5.53 4.10 -3.84
N LYS A 69 -5.26 3.64 -5.07
CA LYS A 69 -4.75 4.53 -6.12
C LYS A 69 -5.80 5.60 -6.41
N PRO A 70 -5.45 6.90 -6.47
CA PRO A 70 -6.42 7.97 -6.73
C PRO A 70 -7.20 7.80 -8.05
N ALA A 71 -6.59 7.13 -9.03
CA ALA A 71 -7.21 6.84 -10.32
C ALA A 71 -7.99 5.51 -10.35
N ALA A 72 -8.00 4.73 -9.26
CA ALA A 72 -8.77 3.49 -9.22
C ALA A 72 -10.25 3.81 -9.03
N GLU A 73 -11.06 3.42 -10.01
CA GLU A 73 -12.51 3.48 -9.87
C GLU A 73 -12.97 2.39 -8.88
N PRO A 74 -13.90 2.70 -7.96
CA PRO A 74 -14.34 1.77 -6.93
C PRO A 74 -15.36 0.76 -7.47
N TYR A 75 -15.08 0.17 -8.63
CA TYR A 75 -15.98 -0.81 -9.23
C TYR A 75 -15.89 -2.13 -8.47
N VAL A 76 -17.01 -2.51 -7.88
CA VAL A 76 -17.25 -3.88 -7.41
C VAL A 76 -18.41 -4.45 -8.20
N VAL A 77 -18.52 -5.77 -8.22
CA VAL A 77 -19.62 -6.46 -8.90
C VAL A 77 -20.96 -5.97 -8.33
N PRO A 78 -21.85 -5.33 -9.12
CA PRO A 78 -23.11 -4.79 -8.63
C PRO A 78 -24.02 -5.88 -8.08
N PHE A 79 -24.65 -5.69 -6.93
CA PHE A 79 -25.47 -6.75 -6.31
C PHE A 79 -26.63 -7.23 -7.20
N LEU A 80 -27.15 -6.34 -8.05
CA LEU A 80 -28.24 -6.63 -8.99
C LEU A 80 -27.79 -7.35 -10.27
N SER A 81 -26.50 -7.62 -10.44
CA SER A 81 -26.01 -8.39 -11.58
C SER A 81 -26.34 -9.89 -11.46
N ASP A 82 -26.37 -10.59 -12.59
CA ASP A 82 -26.69 -12.03 -12.67
C ASP A 82 -25.48 -12.92 -12.29
N HIS A 83 -24.71 -12.50 -11.28
CA HIS A 83 -23.62 -13.30 -10.74
C HIS A 83 -24.11 -14.20 -9.60
N PRO A 84 -23.52 -15.41 -9.43
CA PRO A 84 -23.85 -16.27 -8.30
C PRO A 84 -23.59 -15.58 -6.96
N ARG A 85 -24.42 -15.86 -5.94
CA ARG A 85 -24.31 -15.27 -4.59
C ARG A 85 -22.91 -15.36 -3.98
N HIS A 86 -22.19 -16.45 -4.24
CA HIS A 86 -20.84 -16.66 -3.68
C HIS A 86 -19.83 -15.61 -4.18
N VAL A 87 -20.02 -15.04 -5.38
CA VAL A 87 -19.15 -13.99 -5.93
C VAL A 87 -19.22 -12.73 -5.05
N PHE A 88 -20.43 -12.29 -4.72
CA PHE A 88 -20.63 -11.11 -3.85
C PHE A 88 -20.07 -11.34 -2.45
N VAL A 89 -20.33 -12.51 -1.88
CA VAL A 89 -19.78 -12.88 -0.56
C VAL A 89 -18.25 -12.86 -0.59
N ASN A 90 -17.63 -13.41 -1.64
CA ASN A 90 -16.19 -13.42 -1.80
C ASN A 90 -15.62 -12.00 -1.90
N VAL A 91 -16.24 -11.09 -2.68
CA VAL A 91 -15.81 -9.68 -2.76
C VAL A 91 -15.76 -9.03 -1.38
N ILE A 92 -16.79 -9.23 -0.56
CA ILE A 92 -16.85 -8.67 0.80
C ILE A 92 -15.75 -9.31 1.68
N GLN A 93 -15.67 -10.65 1.66
CA GLN A 93 -14.72 -11.39 2.49
C GLN A 93 -13.27 -11.06 2.15
N THR A 94 -12.91 -11.02 0.87
CA THR A 94 -11.55 -10.70 0.43
C THR A 94 -11.19 -9.25 0.74
N SER A 95 -12.13 -8.32 0.58
CA SER A 95 -11.90 -6.90 0.91
C SER A 95 -11.67 -6.70 2.42
N LEU A 96 -12.49 -7.33 3.26
CA LEU A 96 -12.31 -7.27 4.71
C LEU A 96 -11.03 -7.99 5.18
N ALA A 97 -10.69 -9.12 4.56
CA ALA A 97 -9.44 -9.82 4.84
C ALA A 97 -8.22 -8.97 4.46
N ARG A 98 -8.28 -8.28 3.32
CA ARG A 98 -7.26 -7.31 2.89
C ARG A 98 -7.14 -6.16 3.89
N ALA A 99 -8.26 -5.56 4.29
CA ALA A 99 -8.29 -4.50 5.30
C ALA A 99 -7.62 -4.95 6.60
N ALA A 100 -8.00 -6.13 7.11
CA ALA A 100 -7.43 -6.67 8.34
C ALA A 100 -5.92 -6.97 8.24
N ARG A 101 -5.45 -7.42 7.08
CA ARG A 101 -4.03 -7.75 6.85
C ARG A 101 -3.16 -6.50 6.70
N TYR A 102 -3.65 -5.47 6.03
CA TYR A 102 -2.83 -4.31 5.66
C TYR A 102 -2.94 -3.17 6.67
N SER A 103 -3.93 -3.18 7.55
CA SER A 103 -4.08 -2.19 8.62
C SER A 103 -3.34 -2.62 9.89
N SER A 104 -2.31 -1.85 10.28
CA SER A 104 -1.59 -2.10 11.53
C SER A 104 -2.32 -1.56 12.77
N THR A 105 -3.36 -0.73 12.58
CA THR A 105 -4.12 -0.12 13.68
C THR A 105 -5.62 -0.39 13.53
N PHE A 106 -6.33 -0.43 14.66
CA PHE A 106 -7.79 -0.59 14.64
C PHE A 106 -8.50 0.57 13.93
N GLU A 107 -7.96 1.78 14.06
CA GLU A 107 -8.48 2.96 13.38
C GLU A 107 -8.36 2.83 11.85
N SER A 108 -7.18 2.46 11.34
CA SER A 108 -7.00 2.27 9.89
C SER A 108 -7.88 1.15 9.35
N PHE A 109 -8.04 0.06 10.10
CA PHE A 109 -8.98 -1.02 9.74
C PHE A 109 -10.42 -0.52 9.68
N ASN A 110 -10.87 0.25 10.67
CA ASN A 110 -12.24 0.78 10.69
C ASN A 110 -12.51 1.78 9.57
N ASN A 111 -11.53 2.63 9.25
CA ASN A 111 -11.62 3.54 8.12
C ASN A 111 -11.78 2.76 6.80
N GLU A 112 -10.97 1.71 6.61
CA GLU A 112 -11.09 0.86 5.43
C GLU A 112 -12.41 0.09 5.39
N ARG A 113 -12.87 -0.45 6.53
CA ARG A 113 -14.18 -1.10 6.65
C ARG A 113 -15.31 -0.16 6.23
N ARG A 114 -15.23 1.13 6.61
CA ARG A 114 -16.20 2.15 6.22
C ARG A 114 -16.14 2.44 4.72
N ASN A 115 -14.94 2.51 4.15
CA ASN A 115 -14.77 2.67 2.70
C ASN A 115 -15.39 1.50 1.94
N ILE A 116 -15.11 0.26 2.35
CA ILE A 116 -15.72 -0.95 1.76
C ILE A 116 -17.25 -0.87 1.84
N GLN A 117 -17.80 -0.48 2.99
CA GLN A 117 -19.25 -0.33 3.14
C GLN A 117 -19.84 0.71 2.18
N LEU A 118 -19.18 1.87 2.03
CA LEU A 118 -19.62 2.90 1.08
C LEU A 118 -19.54 2.39 -0.36
N THR A 119 -18.44 1.74 -0.74
CA THR A 119 -18.26 1.17 -2.08
C THR A 119 -19.38 0.17 -2.41
N LEU A 120 -19.75 -0.71 -1.47
CA LEU A 120 -20.85 -1.64 -1.67
C LEU A 120 -22.19 -0.91 -1.86
N LEU A 121 -22.48 0.10 -1.03
CA LEU A 121 -23.71 0.88 -1.14
C LEU A 121 -23.82 1.67 -2.46
N TYR A 122 -22.70 2.16 -3.00
CA TYR A 122 -22.69 2.88 -4.27
C TYR A 122 -22.88 1.98 -5.50
N ASN A 123 -22.54 0.70 -5.40
CA ASN A 123 -22.59 -0.24 -6.53
C ASN A 123 -23.87 -1.09 -6.57
N GLY A 124 -24.84 -0.86 -5.68
CA GLY A 124 -26.17 -1.48 -5.71
C GLY A 124 -26.52 -2.29 -4.48
#